data_AF-A0A0P9F250-F1
#
_entry.id   AF-A0A0P9F250-F1
#
_cell.length_a   1.000
_cell.length_b   1.000
_cell.length_c   1.000
_cell.angle_alpha   90.00
_cell.angle_beta   90.00
_cell.angle_gamma   90.00
#
_symmetry.space_group_name_H-M   'P 1'
#
loop_
_entity.id
_entity.type
_entity.pdbx_description
1 polymer ?
#
loop_
_entity_poly.entity_id
_entity_poly.type
_entity_poly.pdbx_seq_one_letter_code
_entity_poly.pdbx_strand_id
1 'polypeptide(L)'
;GLVAVALGLVLGLGRYEWLVLLITITMVLAAEGVNTAVEAAVDLAAPGYHPLAKIAKDVGAGTVLLTAIASVLIGLLLFLPHLWPIVVAWLL
;
A
#
# COMPACT_ATOMS: atom_id res chain seq x y z
N GLY A 1 -4.57 3.54 4.37
CA GLY A 1 -5.70 4.14 3.62
C GLY A 1 -6.33 5.30 4.37
N LEU A 2 -7.32 5.03 5.22
CA LEU A 2 -8.13 6.07 5.90
C LEU A 2 -7.31 7.10 6.69
N VAL A 3 -6.33 6.66 7.48
CA VAL A 3 -5.45 7.58 8.23
C VAL A 3 -4.68 8.51 7.29
N ALA A 4 -4.17 7.99 6.16
CA ALA A 4 -3.45 8.80 5.19
C ALA A 4 -4.38 9.81 4.48
N VAL A 5 -5.63 9.44 4.22
CA VAL A 5 -6.65 10.37 3.70
C VAL A 5 -6.95 11.47 4.72
N ALA A 6 -7.16 11.12 6.00
CA ALA A 6 -7.39 12.11 7.05
C ALA A 6 -6.21 13.07 7.20
N LEU A 7 -4.97 12.56 7.19
CA LEU A 7 -3.76 13.39 7.18
C LEU A 7 -3.70 14.29 5.94
N GLY A 8 -4.07 13.77 4.77
CA GLY A 8 -4.12 14.54 3.52
C GLY A 8 -5.05 15.75 3.60
N LEU A 9 -6.20 15.59 4.26
CA LEU A 9 -7.16 16.67 4.47
C LEU A 9 -6.63 17.70 5.47
N VAL A 10 -6.09 17.24 6.61
CA VAL A 10 -5.59 18.11 7.69
C VAL A 10 -4.37 18.92 7.23
N LEU A 11 -3.48 18.31 6.46
CA LEU A 11 -2.25 18.93 5.98
C LEU A 11 -2.43 19.76 4.69
N GLY A 12 -3.62 19.74 4.09
CA GLY A 12 -3.94 20.56 2.93
C GLY A 12 -3.23 20.13 1.65
N LEU A 13 -3.15 18.81 1.38
CA LEU A 13 -2.53 18.27 0.17
C LEU A 13 -3.12 18.88 -1.11
N GLY A 14 -2.24 19.16 -2.07
CA GLY A 14 -2.61 19.65 -3.39
C GLY A 14 -3.30 18.59 -4.25
N ARG A 15 -3.89 19.04 -5.37
CA ARG A 15 -4.64 18.16 -6.29
C ARG A 15 -3.82 16.97 -6.81
N TYR A 16 -2.56 17.19 -7.18
CA TYR A 16 -1.69 16.13 -7.69
C TYR A 16 -1.26 15.15 -6.59
N GLU A 17 -1.07 15.63 -5.36
CA GLU A 17 -0.74 14.81 -4.20
C GLU A 17 -1.89 13.89 -3.83
N TRP A 18 -3.12 14.39 -3.92
CA TRP A 18 -4.34 13.59 -3.80
C TRP A 18 -4.43 12.49 -4.86
N LEU A 19 -4.14 12.81 -6.11
CA LEU A 19 -4.14 11.80 -7.19
C LEU A 19 -3.14 10.69 -6.89
N VAL A 20 -1.92 11.05 -6.50
CA VAL A 20 -0.89 10.07 -6.13
C VAL A 20 -1.34 9.24 -4.93
N LEU A 21 -1.84 9.88 -3.86
CA LEU A 21 -2.31 9.22 -2.65
C LEU A 21 -3.43 8.20 -2.94
N LEU A 22 -4.42 8.58 -3.73
CA LEU A 22 -5.54 7.70 -4.10
C LEU A 22 -5.04 6.52 -4.93
N ILE A 23 -4.22 6.75 -5.94
CA ILE A 23 -3.63 5.68 -6.76
C ILE A 23 -2.81 4.72 -5.88
N THR A 24 -1.98 5.25 -4.98
CA THR A 24 -1.17 4.43 -4.06
C THR A 24 -2.04 3.55 -3.16
N ILE A 25 -3.10 4.09 -2.57
CA ILE A 25 -4.04 3.31 -1.74
C ILE A 25 -4.73 2.23 -2.58
N THR A 26 -5.23 2.60 -3.77
CA THR A 26 -5.89 1.65 -4.67
C THR A 26 -4.97 0.54 -5.11
N MET A 27 -3.68 0.81 -5.39
CA MET A 27 -2.71 -0.20 -5.80
C MET A 27 -2.45 -1.24 -4.70
N VAL A 28 -2.34 -0.82 -3.43
CA VAL A 28 -2.16 -1.77 -2.31
C VAL A 28 -3.41 -2.65 -2.16
N LEU A 29 -4.60 -2.06 -2.23
CA LEU A 29 -5.86 -2.82 -2.14
C LEU A 29 -6.04 -3.77 -3.34
N ALA A 30 -5.64 -3.34 -4.54
CA ALA A 30 -5.66 -4.18 -5.73
C ALA A 30 -4.69 -5.35 -5.61
N ALA A 31 -3.47 -5.12 -5.11
CA ALA A 31 -2.50 -6.18 -4.87
C ALA A 31 -3.00 -7.21 -3.86
N GLU A 32 -3.60 -6.76 -2.75
CA GLU A 32 -4.21 -7.64 -1.75
C GLU A 32 -5.37 -8.44 -2.35
N GLY A 33 -6.27 -7.79 -3.10
CA GLY A 33 -7.39 -8.46 -3.76
C GLY A 33 -6.94 -9.51 -4.78
N VAL A 34 -5.88 -9.23 -5.55
CA VAL A 34 -5.27 -10.20 -6.47
C VAL A 34 -4.62 -11.34 -5.69
N ASN A 35 -3.92 -11.07 -4.58
CA ASN A 35 -3.34 -12.11 -3.73
C ASN A 35 -4.41 -13.09 -3.23
N THR A 36 -5.50 -12.58 -2.66
CA THR A 36 -6.63 -13.42 -2.21
C THR A 36 -7.26 -14.20 -3.36
N ALA A 37 -7.41 -13.60 -4.54
CA ALA A 37 -7.94 -14.30 -5.71
C ALA A 37 -7.03 -15.45 -6.16
N VAL A 38 -5.71 -15.24 -6.16
CA VAL A 38 -4.70 -16.26 -6.47
C VAL A 38 -4.72 -17.36 -5.42
N GLU A 39 -4.75 -17.02 -4.13
CA GLU A 39 -4.85 -18.00 -3.04
C GLU A 39 -6.09 -18.89 -3.21
N ALA A 40 -7.27 -18.30 -3.46
CA ALA A 40 -8.51 -19.03 -3.67
C ALA A 40 -8.45 -19.93 -4.91
N ALA A 41 -7.88 -19.45 -6.02
CA ALA A 41 -7.71 -20.25 -7.24
C ALA A 41 -6.76 -21.43 -7.01
N VAL A 42 -5.67 -21.21 -6.27
CA VAL A 42 -4.69 -22.24 -5.92
C VAL A 42 -5.29 -23.28 -4.98
N ASP A 43 -6.06 -22.86 -3.97
CA ASP A 43 -6.75 -23.75 -3.03
C ASP A 43 -7.80 -24.63 -3.71
N LEU A 44 -8.49 -24.08 -4.72
CA LEU A 44 -9.41 -24.84 -5.56
C LEU A 44 -8.68 -25.87 -6.44
N ALA A 45 -7.54 -25.49 -7.02
CA ALA A 45 -6.80 -26.34 -7.95
C ALA A 45 -5.92 -27.41 -7.27
N ALA A 46 -5.43 -27.15 -6.05
CA ALA A 46 -4.56 -28.02 -5.29
C ALA A 46 -4.97 -28.08 -3.81
N PRO A 47 -5.96 -28.91 -3.44
CA PRO A 47 -6.48 -29.02 -2.06
C PRO A 47 -5.47 -29.57 -1.02
N GLY A 48 -4.29 -30.01 -1.47
CA GLY A 48 -3.21 -30.52 -0.63
C GLY A 48 -1.89 -29.80 -0.91
N TYR A 49 -0.84 -30.17 -0.19
CA TYR A 49 0.47 -29.55 -0.40
C TYR A 49 0.98 -29.83 -1.81
N HIS A 50 1.24 -28.75 -2.56
CA HIS A 50 1.87 -28.82 -3.87
C HIS A 50 3.00 -27.78 -3.94
N PRO A 51 4.24 -28.15 -4.31
CA PRO A 51 5.37 -27.21 -4.35
C PRO A 51 5.09 -25.95 -5.20
N LEU A 52 4.42 -26.11 -6.35
CA LEU A 52 4.03 -24.95 -7.18
C LEU A 52 2.94 -24.08 -6.54
N ALA A 53 2.01 -24.68 -5.79
CA ALA A 53 0.98 -23.93 -5.07
C ALA A 53 1.62 -23.05 -4.00
N LYS A 54 2.63 -23.57 -3.29
CA LYS A 54 3.43 -22.79 -2.34
C LYS A 54 4.10 -21.60 -3.03
N ILE A 55 4.80 -21.82 -4.15
CA ILE A 55 5.46 -20.75 -4.89
C ILE A 55 4.46 -19.68 -5.35
N ALA A 56 3.29 -20.07 -5.86
CA ALA A 56 2.27 -19.13 -6.30
C ALA A 56 1.79 -18.22 -5.16
N LYS A 57 1.54 -18.81 -3.97
CA LYS A 57 1.16 -18.05 -2.76
C LYS A 57 2.28 -17.16 -2.26
N ASP A 58 3.52 -17.67 -2.22
CA ASP A 58 4.69 -16.89 -1.78
C ASP A 58 4.93 -15.67 -2.70
N VAL A 59 4.75 -15.82 -4.01
CA VAL A 59 4.86 -14.71 -4.98
C VAL A 59 3.71 -13.71 -4.83
N GLY A 60 2.49 -14.18 -4.59
CA GLY A 60 1.34 -13.33 -4.30
C GLY A 60 1.60 -12.44 -3.08
N ALA A 61 1.95 -13.05 -1.95
CA ALA A 61 2.29 -12.33 -0.72
C ALA A 61 3.50 -11.40 -0.89
N GLY A 62 4.52 -11.85 -1.64
CA GLY A 62 5.69 -11.02 -1.99
C GLY A 62 5.30 -9.77 -2.80
N THR A 63 4.32 -9.88 -3.70
CA THR A 63 3.82 -8.75 -4.47
C THR A 63 3.09 -7.75 -3.57
N VAL A 64 2.25 -8.21 -2.65
CA VAL A 64 1.60 -7.35 -1.64
C VAL A 64 2.66 -6.60 -0.84
N LEU A 65 3.69 -7.30 -0.35
CA LEU A 65 4.79 -6.69 0.41
C LEU A 65 5.50 -5.58 -0.38
N LEU A 66 5.82 -5.82 -1.66
CA LEU A 66 6.44 -4.82 -2.53
C LEU A 66 5.56 -3.58 -2.68
N THR A 67 4.24 -3.76 -2.90
CA THR A 67 3.31 -2.63 -2.99
C THR A 67 3.17 -1.88 -1.68
N ALA A 68 3.21 -2.57 -0.54
CA ALA A 68 3.18 -1.96 0.78
C ALA A 68 4.44 -1.10 1.03
N ILE A 69 5.63 -1.60 0.71
CA ILE A 69 6.88 -0.83 0.81
C ILE A 69 6.83 0.43 -0.07
N ALA A 70 6.41 0.28 -1.33
CA ALA A 70 6.25 1.40 -2.24
C ALA A 70 5.26 2.44 -1.68
N SER A 71 4.16 1.99 -1.06
CA SER A 71 3.16 2.88 -0.46
C SER A 71 3.71 3.71 0.70
N VAL A 72 4.60 3.14 1.50
CA VAL A 72 5.27 3.85 2.60
C VAL A 72 6.22 4.91 2.04
N LEU A 73 7.04 4.55 1.05
CA LEU A 73 7.95 5.49 0.41
C LEU A 73 7.22 6.68 -0.23
N ILE A 74 6.13 6.40 -0.96
CA ILE A 74 5.29 7.46 -1.54
C ILE A 74 4.64 8.30 -0.45
N GLY A 75 4.13 7.68 0.62
CA GLY A 75 3.58 8.39 1.76
C GLY A 75 4.58 9.35 2.40
N LEU A 76 5.83 8.93 2.58
CA LEU A 76 6.91 9.80 3.07
C LEU A 76 7.13 10.99 2.11
N LEU A 77 7.18 10.76 0.80
CA LEU A 77 7.36 11.84 -0.18
C LEU A 77 6.21 12.85 -0.19
N LEU A 78 4.97 12.42 0.06
CA LEU A 78 3.80 13.29 0.11
C LEU A 78 3.70 14.06 1.43
N PHE A 79 3.86 13.39 2.56
CA PHE A 79 3.57 13.98 3.87
C PHE A 79 4.77 14.70 4.49
N LEU A 80 6.00 14.30 4.20
CA LEU A 80 7.19 14.89 4.86
C LEU A 80 7.35 16.40 4.57
N PRO A 81 7.13 16.92 3.35
CA PRO A 81 7.20 18.36 3.10
C PRO A 81 6.16 19.18 3.88
N HIS A 82 5.00 18.59 4.16
CA HIS A 82 3.92 19.22 4.91
C HIS A 82 4.13 19.14 6.44
N LEU A 83 4.69 18.02 6.90
CA LEU A 83 4.96 17.78 8.32
C LEU A 83 6.22 18.50 8.82
N TRP A 84 7.25 18.64 7.98
CA TRP A 84 8.53 19.19 8.39
C TRP A 84 8.43 20.62 8.97
N PRO A 85 7.73 21.58 8.34
CA PRO A 85 7.60 22.93 8.90
C PRO A 85 6.87 22.93 10.24
N ILE A 86 5.87 22.05 10.41
CA ILE A 86 5.13 21.90 11.67
C ILE A 86 6.11 21.41 12.75
N VAL A 87 6.81 20.30 12.49
CA VAL A 87 7.75 19.71 13.45
C VAL A 87 8.83 20.71 13.86
N VAL A 88 9.41 21.44 12.91
CA VAL A 88 10.42 22.46 13.20
C VAL A 88 9.87 23.57 14.12
N ALA A 89 8.64 24.03 13.88
CA ALA A 89 8.01 25.07 14.70
C ALA A 89 7.71 24.62 16.15
N TRP A 90 7.63 23.32 16.42
CA TRP A 90 7.47 22.78 17.77
C TRP A 90 8.81 22.55 18.49
N LEU A 91 9.90 22.37 17.74
CA LEU A 91 11.22 22.03 18.28
C LEU A 91 12.12 23.23 18.55
N LEU A 92 11.87 24.37 17.88
CA LEU A 92 12.61 25.63 18.00
C LEU A 92 11.73 26.72 18.62
#